data_AF-A0A645DAJ2-F1
#
_entry.id   AF-A0A645DAJ2-F1
#
_cell.length_a   1.000
_cell.length_b   1.000
_cell.length_c   1.000
_cell.angle_alpha   90.00
_cell.angle_beta   90.00
_cell.angle_gamma   90.00
#
_symmetry.space_group_name_H-M   'P 1'
#
loop_
_entity.id
_entity.type
_entity.pdbx_description
1 polymer ?
#
loop_
_entity_poly.entity_id
_entity_poly.type
_entity_poly.pdbx_seq_one_letter_code
_entity_poly.pdbx_strand_id
1 'polypeptide(L)'
;MTVRKGLAVLVNEGYIYSIPGKGNYVCEPDLDQYILHYNEMAPGNERGDEVRLIEVNVVKPSYEVGFNLEIPETKHVIVVKRIFLKDGFPTAYDIKYIPYYRGIPIVEKEIRYATFPEMVAKKNSIFAMTKKLKIRAAIAEDETARNLEIPVGMPLLVVEEKLLDEKDKPIGWGMMYLAGEDAGLEAVASFD
;
A
#
# COMPACT_ATOMS: atom_id res chain seq x y z
N MET A 1 -3.48 -39.23 9.10
CA MET A 1 -3.95 -37.91 9.56
C MET A 1 -3.66 -36.78 8.56
N THR A 2 -2.73 -36.96 7.62
CA THR A 2 -2.28 -35.93 6.66
C THR A 2 -3.28 -35.64 5.55
N VAL A 3 -3.86 -36.68 4.91
CA VAL A 3 -4.80 -36.52 3.78
C VAL A 3 -6.07 -35.78 4.19
N ARG A 4 -6.66 -36.13 5.34
CA ARG A 4 -7.87 -35.44 5.84
C ARG A 4 -7.63 -33.98 6.18
N LYS A 5 -6.43 -33.64 6.70
CA LYS A 5 -6.04 -32.24 6.94
C LYS A 5 -5.87 -31.48 5.62
N GLY A 6 -5.21 -32.06 4.63
CA GLY A 6 -5.06 -31.45 3.30
C GLY A 6 -6.40 -31.18 2.63
N LEU A 7 -7.30 -32.18 2.64
CA LEU A 7 -8.67 -32.00 2.12
C LEU A 7 -9.46 -30.93 2.87
N ALA A 8 -9.30 -30.83 4.20
CA ALA A 8 -9.97 -29.79 4.98
C ALA A 8 -9.47 -28.38 4.64
N VAL A 9 -8.18 -28.22 4.33
CA VAL A 9 -7.62 -26.95 3.85
C VAL A 9 -8.23 -26.59 2.50
N LEU A 10 -8.23 -27.53 1.54
CA LEU A 10 -8.81 -27.29 0.21
C LEU A 10 -10.32 -26.98 0.25
N VAL A 11 -11.07 -27.59 1.17
CA VAL A 11 -12.48 -27.24 1.40
C VAL A 11 -12.62 -25.83 1.97
N ASN A 12 -11.76 -25.46 2.92
CA ASN A 12 -11.82 -24.16 3.57
C ASN A 12 -11.39 -23.01 2.64
N GLU A 13 -10.48 -23.29 1.72
CA GLU A 13 -10.03 -22.35 0.68
C GLU A 13 -10.96 -22.33 -0.54
N GLY A 14 -12.01 -23.17 -0.55
CA GLY A 14 -13.04 -23.15 -1.60
C GLY A 14 -12.67 -23.90 -2.89
N TYR A 15 -11.53 -24.60 -2.93
CA TYR A 15 -11.11 -25.36 -4.11
C TYR A 15 -11.92 -26.64 -4.36
N ILE A 16 -12.44 -27.25 -3.29
CA ILE A 16 -13.26 -28.46 -3.36
C ILE A 16 -14.45 -28.37 -2.42
N TYR A 17 -15.50 -29.14 -2.70
CA TYR A 17 -16.64 -29.31 -1.80
C TYR A 17 -16.91 -30.80 -1.54
N SER A 18 -17.33 -31.13 -0.33
CA SER A 18 -17.64 -32.51 0.07
C SER A 18 -19.13 -32.79 -0.03
N ILE A 19 -19.51 -33.87 -0.70
CA ILE A 19 -20.86 -34.43 -0.63
C ILE A 19 -20.83 -35.69 0.26
N PRO A 20 -21.58 -35.73 1.37
CA PRO A 20 -21.64 -36.90 2.26
C PRO A 20 -22.00 -38.18 1.50
N GLY A 21 -21.20 -39.23 1.70
CA GLY A 21 -21.38 -40.53 1.03
C GLY A 21 -21.00 -40.56 -0.46
N LYS A 22 -20.58 -39.44 -1.07
CA LYS A 22 -20.17 -39.38 -2.48
C LYS A 22 -18.71 -38.95 -2.69
N GLY A 23 -18.11 -38.25 -1.73
CA GLY A 23 -16.70 -37.86 -1.77
C GLY A 23 -16.49 -36.35 -1.92
N ASN A 24 -15.34 -35.95 -2.46
CA ASN A 24 -14.99 -34.55 -2.70
C ASN A 24 -15.00 -34.26 -4.20
N TYR A 25 -15.45 -33.06 -4.57
CA TYR A 25 -15.56 -32.59 -5.94
C TYR A 25 -14.84 -31.25 -6.08
N VAL A 26 -14.27 -30.99 -7.25
CA VAL A 26 -13.55 -29.74 -7.54
C VAL A 26 -14.56 -28.63 -7.81
N CYS A 27 -14.35 -27.46 -7.21
CA CYS A 27 -15.11 -26.26 -7.53
C CYS A 27 -14.68 -25.72 -8.90
N GLU A 28 -15.64 -25.23 -9.69
CA GLU A 28 -15.29 -24.44 -10.88
C GLU A 28 -14.64 -23.12 -10.43
N PRO A 29 -13.65 -22.59 -11.17
CA PRO A 29 -13.02 -21.33 -10.81
C PRO A 29 -14.05 -20.22 -10.87
N ASP A 30 -14.07 -19.38 -9.84
CA ASP A 30 -14.79 -18.13 -9.90
C ASP A 30 -14.01 -17.13 -10.76
N LEU A 31 -14.22 -17.19 -12.08
CA LEU A 31 -13.61 -16.27 -13.05
C LEU A 31 -14.11 -14.83 -12.91
N ASP A 32 -15.11 -14.58 -12.04
CA ASP A 32 -15.57 -13.23 -11.73
C ASP A 32 -14.75 -12.58 -10.58
N GLN A 33 -13.82 -13.31 -9.98
CA GLN A 33 -12.88 -12.79 -8.99
C GLN A 33 -11.51 -12.48 -9.61
N TYR A 34 -11.03 -11.27 -9.35
CA TYR A 34 -9.75 -10.78 -9.83
C TYR A 34 -8.83 -10.45 -8.66
N ILE A 35 -7.58 -10.90 -8.76
CA ILE A 35 -6.51 -10.54 -7.84
C ILE A 35 -5.80 -9.32 -8.42
N LEU A 36 -5.83 -8.22 -7.66
CA LEU A 36 -5.11 -7.00 -8.00
C LEU A 36 -3.63 -7.14 -7.64
N HIS A 37 -2.75 -6.96 -8.62
CA HIS A 37 -1.31 -6.89 -8.38
C HIS A 37 -0.89 -5.44 -8.19
N TYR A 38 -0.34 -5.13 -7.02
CA TYR A 38 0.16 -3.79 -6.70
C TYR A 38 1.52 -3.89 -6.00
N ASN A 39 2.50 -3.15 -6.52
CA ASN A 39 3.82 -3.00 -5.93
C ASN A 39 4.16 -1.51 -5.82
N GLU A 40 4.13 -0.99 -4.59
CA GLU A 40 4.39 0.42 -4.28
C GLU A 40 5.82 0.89 -4.60
N MET A 41 6.76 -0.04 -4.80
CA MET A 41 8.14 0.27 -5.18
C MET A 41 8.40 0.03 -6.68
N ALA A 42 7.42 -0.50 -7.43
CA ALA A 42 7.57 -0.74 -8.87
C ALA A 42 8.04 0.49 -9.66
N PRO A 43 7.56 1.72 -9.39
CA PRO A 43 8.02 2.92 -10.10
C PRO A 43 9.50 3.28 -9.85
N GLY A 44 10.20 2.56 -8.97
CA GLY A 44 11.60 2.80 -8.60
C GLY A 44 12.53 1.61 -8.88
N ASN A 45 12.04 0.57 -9.58
CA ASN A 45 12.72 -0.72 -9.68
C ASN A 45 13.20 -1.06 -11.11
N GLU A 46 12.82 -0.30 -12.13
CA GLU A 46 13.27 -0.51 -13.51
C GLU A 46 14.62 0.20 -13.79
N ARG A 47 15.27 -0.20 -14.88
CA ARG A 47 16.54 0.41 -15.29
C ARG A 47 16.29 1.82 -15.80
N GLY A 48 16.83 2.81 -15.10
CA GLY A 48 16.58 4.23 -15.40
C GLY A 48 15.71 4.91 -14.34
N ASP A 49 15.14 4.12 -13.43
CA ASP A 49 14.33 4.66 -12.34
C ASP A 49 15.19 5.23 -11.20
N GLU A 50 14.68 6.28 -10.56
CA GLU A 50 15.29 6.90 -9.40
C GLU A 50 14.24 7.18 -8.32
N VAL A 51 14.59 6.96 -7.04
CA VAL A 51 13.77 7.38 -5.91
C VAL A 51 14.43 8.57 -5.21
N ARG A 52 13.76 9.72 -5.26
CA ARG A 52 14.17 10.95 -4.58
C ARG A 52 13.36 11.14 -3.30
N LEU A 53 14.06 11.14 -2.16
CA LEU A 53 13.50 11.50 -0.87
C LEU A 53 13.47 13.04 -0.76
N ILE A 54 12.28 13.63 -0.68
CA ILE A 54 12.07 15.09 -0.69
C ILE A 54 12.01 15.62 0.73
N GLU A 55 11.31 14.92 1.60
CA GLU A 55 11.07 15.36 2.97
C GLU A 55 10.96 14.16 3.90
N VAL A 56 11.63 14.25 5.05
CA VAL A 56 11.34 13.46 6.25
C VAL A 56 11.27 14.42 7.40
N ASN A 57 10.09 14.58 8.00
CA ASN A 57 9.88 15.58 9.04
C ASN A 57 8.89 15.12 10.10
N VAL A 58 8.97 15.69 11.30
CA VAL A 58 8.00 15.48 12.37
C VAL A 58 7.10 16.71 12.44
N VAL A 59 5.83 16.54 12.12
CA VAL A 59 4.85 17.63 12.00
C VAL A 59 3.65 17.39 12.90
N LYS A 60 2.91 18.46 13.21
CA LYS A 60 1.55 18.32 13.75
C LYS A 60 0.63 17.82 12.63
N PRO A 61 -0.25 16.84 12.89
CA PRO A 61 -1.14 16.32 11.85
C PRO A 61 -2.15 17.39 11.43
N SER A 62 -2.51 17.41 10.15
CA SER A 62 -3.73 18.07 9.70
C SER A 62 -4.95 17.31 10.27
N TYR A 63 -6.14 17.93 10.19
CA TYR A 63 -7.38 17.27 10.58
C TYR A 63 -7.57 15.91 9.87
N GLU A 64 -7.33 15.87 8.56
CA GLU A 64 -7.46 14.66 7.75
C GLU A 64 -6.48 13.55 8.16
N VAL A 65 -5.21 13.91 8.41
CA VAL A 65 -4.19 12.95 8.87
C VAL A 65 -4.56 12.42 10.25
N GLY A 66 -4.97 13.30 11.17
CA GLY A 66 -5.38 12.93 12.52
C GLY A 66 -6.60 12.01 12.53
N PHE A 67 -7.59 12.31 11.68
CA PHE A 67 -8.79 11.50 11.49
C PHE A 67 -8.45 10.10 10.96
N ASN A 68 -7.66 9.99 9.88
CA ASN A 68 -7.33 8.70 9.29
C ASN A 68 -6.41 7.84 10.16
N LEU A 69 -5.54 8.46 10.96
CA LEU A 69 -4.67 7.77 11.91
C LEU A 69 -5.31 7.53 13.29
N GLU A 70 -6.51 8.06 13.54
CA GLU A 70 -7.20 7.97 14.83
C GLU A 70 -6.32 8.45 16.01
N ILE A 71 -5.65 9.58 15.81
CA ILE A 71 -4.77 10.21 16.81
C ILE A 71 -5.28 11.60 17.21
N PRO A 72 -5.02 12.03 18.45
CA PRO A 72 -5.33 13.40 18.85
C PRO A 72 -4.40 14.40 18.13
N GLU A 73 -4.87 15.62 17.92
CA GLU A 73 -4.10 16.71 17.26
C GLU A 73 -2.78 17.04 17.97
N THR A 74 -2.65 16.69 19.25
CA THR A 74 -1.43 16.88 20.04
C THR A 74 -0.34 15.84 19.71
N LYS A 75 -0.72 14.72 19.09
CA LYS A 75 0.21 13.65 18.72
C LYS A 75 0.81 13.94 17.34
N HIS A 76 2.12 14.12 17.31
CA HIS A 76 2.84 14.39 16.08
C HIS A 76 2.88 13.16 15.16
N VAL A 77 3.10 13.42 13.89
CA VAL A 77 3.31 12.40 12.85
C VAL A 77 4.63 12.64 12.16
N ILE A 78 5.23 11.56 11.70
CA ILE A 78 6.32 11.59 10.74
C ILE A 78 5.68 11.66 9.37
N VAL A 79 6.08 12.63 8.57
CA VAL A 79 5.76 12.69 7.14
C VAL A 79 7.00 12.29 6.35
N VAL A 80 6.81 11.38 5.39
CA VAL A 80 7.83 10.98 4.41
C VAL A 80 7.28 11.28 3.03
N LYS A 81 8.02 12.06 2.23
CA LYS A 81 7.64 12.40 0.85
C LYS A 81 8.71 11.91 -0.12
N ARG A 82 8.30 11.19 -1.16
CA ARG A 82 9.17 10.67 -2.21
C ARG A 82 8.63 11.00 -3.59
N ILE A 83 9.52 11.29 -4.53
CA ILE A 83 9.21 11.26 -5.97
C ILE A 83 9.93 10.05 -6.56
N PHE A 84 9.20 9.30 -7.36
CA PHE A 84 9.73 8.26 -8.23
C PHE A 84 9.87 8.87 -9.63
N LEU A 85 11.03 8.65 -10.24
CA LEU A 85 11.34 9.11 -11.58
C LEU A 85 11.61 7.91 -12.48
N LYS A 86 11.18 8.01 -13.73
CA LYS A 86 11.52 7.10 -14.83
C LYS A 86 12.17 7.90 -15.93
N ASP A 87 13.38 7.52 -16.33
CA ASP A 87 14.19 8.27 -17.31
C ASP A 87 14.34 9.77 -16.98
N GLY A 88 14.35 10.10 -15.68
CA GLY A 88 14.48 11.46 -15.19
C GLY A 88 13.17 12.27 -15.09
N PHE A 89 12.03 11.70 -15.48
CA PHE A 89 10.71 12.33 -15.37
C PHE A 89 9.92 11.80 -14.16
N PRO A 90 9.27 12.65 -13.35
CA PRO A 90 8.44 12.20 -12.24
C PRO A 90 7.23 11.37 -12.70
N THR A 91 7.11 10.14 -12.19
CA THR A 91 6.00 9.23 -12.50
C THR A 91 5.08 9.02 -11.30
N ALA A 92 5.63 9.11 -10.08
CA ALA A 92 4.85 8.98 -8.86
C ALA A 92 5.29 9.94 -7.76
N TYR A 93 4.31 10.43 -7.01
CA TYR A 93 4.50 11.21 -5.79
C TYR A 93 3.90 10.44 -4.61
N ASP A 94 4.74 10.06 -3.66
CA ASP A 94 4.38 9.21 -2.52
C ASP A 94 4.50 9.99 -1.22
N ILE A 95 3.44 9.92 -0.41
CA ILE A 95 3.37 10.57 0.90
C ILE A 95 2.94 9.55 1.94
N LYS A 96 3.79 9.31 2.95
CA LYS A 96 3.48 8.42 4.08
C LYS A 96 3.43 9.20 5.39
N TYR A 97 2.41 8.91 6.19
CA TYR A 97 2.21 9.44 7.53
C TYR A 97 2.28 8.31 8.56
N ILE A 98 3.15 8.47 9.54
CA ILE A 98 3.39 7.47 10.59
C ILE A 98 3.28 8.16 11.95
N PRO A 99 2.47 7.65 12.91
CA PRO A 99 2.42 8.23 14.24
C PRO A 99 3.81 8.30 14.88
N TYR A 100 4.20 9.48 15.36
CA TYR A 100 5.51 9.67 15.98
C TYR A 100 5.54 9.07 17.39
N TYR A 101 6.59 8.30 17.69
CA TYR A 101 6.86 7.75 19.01
C TYR A 101 8.27 8.14 19.44
N ARG A 102 8.39 8.81 20.59
CA ARG A 102 9.69 9.21 21.15
C ARG A 102 10.59 7.99 21.33
N GLY A 103 11.87 8.15 21.01
CA GLY A 103 12.88 7.10 21.15
C GLY A 103 12.90 6.08 20.00
N ILE A 104 12.12 6.27 18.95
CA ILE A 104 12.21 5.48 17.72
C ILE A 104 12.97 6.32 16.66
N PRO A 105 14.27 6.05 16.43
CA PRO A 105 15.03 6.81 15.45
C PRO A 105 14.55 6.50 14.04
N ILE A 106 14.63 7.51 13.18
CA ILE A 106 14.32 7.41 11.76
C ILE A 106 15.62 7.64 11.02
N VAL A 107 16.04 6.65 10.23
CA VAL A 107 17.26 6.75 9.43
C VAL A 107 16.82 7.04 8.00
N GLU A 108 17.04 8.27 7.53
CA GLU A 108 16.62 8.71 6.20
C GLU A 108 17.14 7.81 5.07
N LYS A 109 18.37 7.31 5.20
CA LYS A 109 18.97 6.37 4.23
C LYS A 109 18.23 5.05 4.15
N GLU A 110 17.65 4.58 5.26
CA GLU A 110 16.84 3.35 5.28
C GLU A 110 15.45 3.63 4.70
N ILE A 111 14.88 4.80 4.97
CA ILE A 111 13.53 5.16 4.50
C ILE A 111 13.46 5.27 2.98
N ARG A 112 14.50 5.79 2.31
CA ARG A 112 14.45 6.06 0.86
C ARG A 112 13.93 4.85 0.07
N TYR A 113 14.42 3.66 0.40
CA TYR A 113 14.11 2.41 -0.31
C TYR A 113 13.22 1.46 0.50
N ALA A 114 12.75 1.87 1.68
CA ALA A 114 11.85 1.06 2.48
C ALA A 114 10.44 1.03 1.87
N THR A 115 9.80 -0.12 1.95
CA THR A 115 8.36 -0.28 1.77
C THR A 115 7.63 0.34 2.96
N PHE A 116 6.35 0.68 2.80
CA PHE A 116 5.55 1.28 3.84
C PHE A 116 5.42 0.39 5.09
N PRO A 117 5.22 -0.95 4.97
CA PRO A 117 5.27 -1.82 6.14
C PRO A 117 6.63 -1.77 6.84
N GLU A 118 7.76 -1.79 6.10
CA GLU A 118 9.10 -1.69 6.70
C GLU A 118 9.33 -0.37 7.45
N MET A 119 8.79 0.74 6.95
CA MET A 119 8.84 2.02 7.66
C MET A 119 8.13 1.98 9.02
N VAL A 120 7.08 1.17 9.14
CA VAL A 120 6.22 1.08 10.33
C VAL A 120 6.63 -0.06 11.29
N ALA A 121 7.17 -1.17 10.77
CA ALA A 121 7.30 -2.46 11.45
C ALA A 121 8.31 -2.57 12.60
N LYS A 122 8.87 -1.47 13.12
CA LYS A 122 10.02 -1.53 14.05
C LYS A 122 9.79 -2.32 15.35
N LYS A 123 8.58 -2.31 15.92
CA LYS A 123 8.24 -3.06 17.15
C LYS A 123 7.18 -4.15 16.96
N ASN A 124 6.44 -4.07 15.86
CA ASN A 124 5.36 -4.99 15.56
C ASN A 124 5.84 -5.90 14.43
N SER A 125 5.60 -7.20 14.59
CA SER A 125 5.83 -8.14 13.51
C SER A 125 5.04 -7.72 12.27
N ILE A 126 5.69 -7.65 11.09
CA ILE A 126 5.01 -7.39 9.81
C ILE A 126 3.85 -8.40 9.62
N PHE A 127 4.00 -9.61 10.14
CA PHE A 127 3.01 -10.68 10.08
C PHE A 127 1.73 -10.41 10.89
N ALA A 128 1.71 -9.38 11.74
CA ALA A 128 0.55 -8.99 12.53
C ALA A 128 -0.13 -7.71 12.00
N MET A 129 0.25 -7.26 10.80
CA MET A 129 -0.27 -6.04 10.19
C MET A 129 -1.30 -6.34 9.10
N THR A 130 -2.38 -5.57 9.08
CA THR A 130 -3.36 -5.58 7.98
C THR A 130 -3.15 -4.36 7.09
N LYS A 131 -3.03 -4.56 5.79
CA LYS A 131 -2.92 -3.49 4.78
C LYS A 131 -4.24 -3.35 4.03
N LYS A 132 -4.84 -2.16 4.05
CA LYS A 132 -6.02 -1.82 3.26
C LYS A 132 -5.63 -0.86 2.14
N LEU A 133 -6.07 -1.15 0.93
CA LEU A 133 -5.88 -0.30 -0.25
C LEU A 133 -7.23 0.28 -0.67
N LYS A 134 -7.23 1.57 -1.02
CA LYS A 134 -8.36 2.23 -1.68
C LYS A 134 -7.84 2.99 -2.89
N ILE A 135 -8.40 2.66 -4.04
CA ILE A 135 -7.93 3.17 -5.33
C ILE A 135 -9.01 4.09 -5.88
N ARG A 136 -8.59 5.26 -6.39
CA ARG A 136 -9.51 6.23 -6.99
C ARG A 136 -8.82 7.07 -8.06
N ALA A 137 -9.61 7.63 -8.95
CA ALA A 137 -9.16 8.74 -9.79
C ALA A 137 -9.11 10.04 -8.97
N ALA A 138 -8.19 10.92 -9.34
CA ALA A 138 -8.13 12.30 -8.87
C ALA A 138 -7.68 13.21 -10.02
N ILE A 139 -7.73 14.52 -9.78
CA ILE A 139 -7.07 15.51 -10.62
C ILE A 139 -5.84 16.05 -9.89
N ALA A 140 -4.82 16.44 -10.64
CA ALA A 140 -3.64 17.07 -10.10
C ALA A 140 -3.97 18.47 -9.57
N GLU A 141 -3.72 18.69 -8.28
CA GLU A 141 -3.84 19.99 -7.61
C GLU A 141 -2.45 20.64 -7.50
N ASP A 142 -2.37 21.88 -6.99
CA ASP A 142 -1.12 22.64 -7.00
C ASP A 142 0.11 21.91 -6.40
N GLU A 143 -0.03 21.17 -5.30
CA GLU A 143 1.09 20.41 -4.73
C GLU A 143 1.47 19.19 -5.57
N THR A 144 0.48 18.38 -5.99
CA THR A 144 0.75 17.15 -6.74
C THR A 144 1.24 17.47 -8.15
N ALA A 145 0.64 18.45 -8.83
CA ALA A 145 1.05 18.94 -10.14
C ALA A 145 2.49 19.45 -10.14
N ARG A 146 2.89 20.23 -9.13
CA ARG A 146 4.27 20.73 -9.00
C ARG A 146 5.27 19.61 -8.77
N ASN A 147 4.98 18.67 -7.88
CA ASN A 147 5.90 17.56 -7.58
C ASN A 147 6.01 16.55 -8.74
N LEU A 148 4.95 16.39 -9.52
CA LEU A 148 4.91 15.50 -10.68
C LEU A 148 5.33 16.20 -11.98
N GLU A 149 5.63 17.51 -11.95
CA GLU A 149 5.97 18.31 -13.14
C GLU A 149 4.92 18.22 -14.27
N ILE A 150 3.63 18.17 -13.90
CA ILE A 150 2.49 18.11 -14.82
C ILE A 150 1.58 19.33 -14.66
N PRO A 151 0.74 19.66 -15.67
CA PRO A 151 -0.29 20.69 -15.51
C PRO A 151 -1.32 20.35 -14.42
N VAL A 152 -1.78 21.39 -13.71
CA VAL A 152 -2.96 21.29 -12.82
C VAL A 152 -4.17 20.82 -13.63
N GLY A 153 -4.96 19.92 -13.05
CA GLY A 153 -6.14 19.32 -13.68
C GLY A 153 -5.87 18.04 -14.46
N MET A 154 -4.61 17.62 -14.62
CA MET A 154 -4.28 16.33 -15.23
C MET A 154 -4.83 15.16 -14.39
N PRO A 155 -5.31 14.07 -15.02
CA PRO A 155 -5.81 12.91 -14.30
C PRO A 155 -4.67 12.18 -13.57
N LEU A 156 -4.99 11.70 -12.37
CA LEU A 156 -4.10 10.91 -11.52
C LEU A 156 -4.81 9.64 -11.07
N LEU A 157 -4.08 8.54 -11.01
CA LEU A 157 -4.49 7.37 -10.23
C LEU A 157 -3.93 7.52 -8.82
N VAL A 158 -4.79 7.41 -7.80
CA VAL A 158 -4.41 7.54 -6.40
C VAL A 158 -4.63 6.23 -5.69
N VAL A 159 -3.55 5.69 -5.13
CA VAL A 159 -3.58 4.53 -4.24
C VAL A 159 -3.41 5.03 -2.81
N GLU A 160 -4.50 4.97 -2.05
CA GLU A 160 -4.51 5.23 -0.62
C GLU A 160 -4.25 3.93 0.14
N GLU A 161 -3.36 3.99 1.11
CA GLU A 161 -2.89 2.84 1.88
C GLU A 161 -3.07 3.09 3.37
N LYS A 162 -3.70 2.15 4.06
CA LYS A 162 -3.84 2.19 5.52
C LYS A 162 -3.25 0.91 6.11
N LEU A 163 -2.30 1.07 7.03
CA LEU A 163 -1.70 -0.01 7.80
C LEU A 163 -2.33 -0.05 9.18
N LEU A 164 -2.83 -1.22 9.57
CA LEU A 164 -3.48 -1.47 10.85
C LEU A 164 -2.66 -2.48 11.65
N ASP A 165 -2.64 -2.35 12.97
CA ASP A 165 -2.10 -3.37 13.87
C ASP A 165 -3.11 -4.51 14.12
N GLU A 166 -2.72 -5.49 14.95
CA GLU A 166 -3.54 -6.65 15.35
C GLU A 166 -4.86 -6.30 16.04
N LYS A 167 -5.05 -5.03 16.44
CA LYS A 167 -6.25 -4.50 17.11
C LYS A 167 -7.04 -3.55 16.19
N ASP A 168 -6.81 -3.64 14.88
CA ASP A 168 -7.38 -2.76 13.86
C ASP A 168 -7.05 -1.27 14.05
N LYS A 169 -6.02 -0.94 14.84
CA LYS A 169 -5.63 0.46 15.07
C LYS A 169 -4.75 0.96 13.92
N PRO A 170 -5.00 2.17 13.38
CA PRO A 170 -4.14 2.75 12.36
C PRO A 170 -2.73 3.03 12.87
N ILE A 171 -1.74 2.46 12.19
CA ILE A 171 -0.30 2.63 12.46
C ILE A 171 0.45 3.25 11.28
N GLY A 172 -0.23 3.41 10.14
CA GLY A 172 0.25 4.17 8.99
C GLY A 172 -0.90 4.54 8.07
N TRP A 173 -0.81 5.72 7.47
CA TRP A 173 -1.68 6.15 6.38
C TRP A 173 -0.83 6.80 5.29
N GLY A 174 -1.10 6.53 4.02
CA GLY A 174 -0.32 7.08 2.93
C GLY A 174 -1.07 7.14 1.62
N MET A 175 -0.54 7.94 0.71
CA MET A 175 -1.11 8.17 -0.62
C MET A 175 0.01 8.12 -1.65
N MET A 176 -0.20 7.35 -2.72
CA MET A 176 0.64 7.34 -3.91
C MET A 176 -0.16 7.92 -5.06
N TYR A 177 0.33 9.01 -5.63
CA TYR A 177 -0.23 9.67 -6.81
C TYR A 177 0.59 9.24 -8.02
N LEU A 178 -0.04 8.58 -8.98
CA LEU A 178 0.57 8.07 -10.20
C LEU A 178 0.09 8.90 -11.39
N ALA A 179 1.03 9.31 -12.24
CA ALA A 179 0.77 10.07 -13.46
C ALA A 179 1.36 9.36 -14.69
N GLY A 180 0.84 9.72 -15.88
CA GLY A 180 1.34 9.20 -17.15
C GLY A 180 0.69 7.88 -17.58
N GLU A 181 1.22 7.30 -18.66
CA GLU A 181 0.67 6.09 -19.28
C GLU A 181 0.83 4.84 -18.41
N ASP A 182 1.82 4.83 -17.52
CA ASP A 182 2.10 3.74 -16.58
C ASP A 182 1.20 3.79 -15.31
N ALA A 183 0.32 4.80 -15.19
CA ALA A 183 -0.63 4.94 -14.07
C ALA A 183 -1.84 3.99 -14.21
N GLY A 184 -1.56 2.69 -14.26
CA GLY A 184 -2.54 1.61 -14.39
C GLY A 184 -2.52 0.64 -13.22
N LEU A 185 -3.51 -0.25 -13.20
CA LEU A 185 -3.54 -1.40 -12.31
C LEU A 185 -3.83 -2.64 -13.13
N GLU A 186 -3.10 -3.70 -12.83
CA GLU A 186 -3.30 -5.00 -13.44
C GLU A 186 -3.98 -5.93 -12.45
N ALA A 187 -4.95 -6.69 -12.94
CA ALA A 187 -5.61 -7.72 -12.17
C ALA A 187 -5.73 -9.00 -12.99
N VAL A 188 -5.56 -10.14 -12.33
CA VAL A 188 -5.58 -11.46 -12.95
C VAL A 188 -6.66 -12.30 -12.28
N ALA A 189 -7.45 -13.00 -13.09
CA ALA A 189 -8.31 -14.09 -12.63
C ALA A 189 -7.59 -15.41 -12.95
N SER A 190 -7.17 -16.14 -11.93
CA SER A 190 -6.50 -17.43 -12.06
C SER A 190 -7.07 -18.46 -11.08
N PHE A 191 -6.92 -19.73 -11.44
CA PHE A 191 -6.98 -20.83 -10.50
C PHE A 191 -5.65 -20.82 -9.75
N ASP A 192 -5.61 -20.26 -8.54
CA ASP A 192 -4.42 -20.31 -7.70
C ASP A 192 -4.13 -21.75 -7.21
#